data_AF-A0A0G3UJ20-F1
#
_entry.id   AF-A0A0G3UJ20-F1
#
_cell.length_a   1.000
_cell.length_b   1.000
_cell.length_c   1.000
_cell.angle_alpha   90.00
_cell.angle_beta   90.00
_cell.angle_gamma   90.00
#
_symmetry.space_group_name_H-M   'P 1'
#
loop_
_entity.id
_entity.type
_entity.pdbx_description
1 polymer ?
#
loop_
_entity_poly.entity_id
_entity_poly.type
_entity_poly.pdbx_seq_one_letter_code
_entity_poly.pdbx_strand_id
1 'polypeptide(L)'
;MSLLTTLARLEAVRAGRAQPLATVRHRHLSGNPLVFVPLTTAGEAGAPLGAMVGTDPNDPRILVIPQPRDRDLRWDFLADLARQVMPYIDAYADAVEPAERTETDPETGKRVKVEAELCVDAPQLIVPGRAGIEYVRLLGRSMRFRRTAEEDPDNPYPVPTQVPLLGRWFTHLGERARVPGSSMLLAATDLLSRHWATGQSNLEDQHLRALLEWIDPGQGMSGAEAALRAELGRDESGQLLVPPAGPATDPAFDNKLLAPAIARFDAARAGEPRDGDGPRLAEREIRRLVVDQMTGTWWSVWQALELLRGLPPGERAEERWTRDRWSYTGHRDRVRAGEPPQPRRDDAVTAAQKLATRETEQVRLDAQEALDDALVMAGRRFAGEAFAGEVTEVVMEWTESKRPSPRPLVTVATEDRPQLEDGAAGKVFRSLDGRPQAAEFVRFEEDGRLVLRLLDKMGRGREPEPGSVPEKGDRVCWTLFEHDARGGPKLPDPEQTPWTHGGPPGHLTGPALPDPVTAEDVL
;
A
#
# COMPACT_ATOMS: atom_id res chain seq x y z
N MET A 1 18.46 -2.58 -3.66
CA MET A 1 18.69 -1.24 -3.11
C MET A 1 19.58 -0.51 -4.10
N SER A 2 19.21 0.71 -4.53
CA SER A 2 20.00 1.46 -5.52
C SER A 2 21.28 2.01 -4.89
N LEU A 3 22.30 2.31 -5.72
CA LEU A 3 23.52 3.00 -5.26
C LEU A 3 23.20 4.35 -4.61
N LEU A 4 22.24 5.10 -5.15
CA LEU A 4 21.78 6.37 -4.60
C LEU A 4 21.19 6.20 -3.19
N THR A 5 20.38 5.16 -2.98
CA THR A 5 19.82 4.84 -1.67
C THR A 5 20.94 4.50 -0.67
N THR A 6 21.95 3.72 -1.09
CA THR A 6 23.11 3.41 -0.24
C THR A 6 23.88 4.67 0.13
N LEU A 7 24.13 5.56 -0.83
CA LEU A 7 24.78 6.84 -0.58
C LEU A 7 23.97 7.68 0.41
N ALA A 8 22.67 7.83 0.19
CA ALA A 8 21.78 8.59 1.07
C ALA A 8 21.79 8.05 2.51
N ARG A 9 21.87 6.73 2.72
CA ARG A 9 21.99 6.13 4.06
C ARG A 9 23.34 6.45 4.71
N LEU A 10 24.45 6.40 3.95
CA LEU A 10 25.77 6.79 4.45
C LEU A 10 25.81 8.28 4.81
N GLU A 11 25.19 9.12 3.99
CA GLU A 11 25.03 10.55 4.26
C GLU A 11 24.15 10.80 5.47
N ALA A 12 23.11 9.99 5.68
CA ALA A 12 22.26 10.09 6.86
C ALA A 12 23.06 9.83 8.15
N VAL A 13 23.89 8.78 8.16
CA VAL A 13 24.79 8.50 9.28
C VAL A 13 25.77 9.65 9.50
N ARG A 14 26.39 10.16 8.43
CA ARG A 14 27.36 11.27 8.52
C ARG A 14 26.74 12.56 9.03
N ALA A 15 25.54 12.90 8.57
CA ALA A 15 24.82 14.10 8.96
C ALA A 15 24.11 13.96 10.31
N GLY A 16 23.96 12.73 10.82
CA GLY A 16 23.15 12.44 12.00
C GLY A 16 21.67 12.73 11.80
N ARG A 17 21.15 12.68 10.56
CA ARG A 17 19.75 12.96 10.21
C ARG A 17 19.38 12.31 8.90
N ALA A 18 18.14 11.85 8.75
CA ALA A 18 17.66 11.18 7.55
C ALA A 18 17.82 12.06 6.30
N GLN A 19 18.14 11.43 5.17
CA GLN A 19 18.26 12.11 3.87
C GLN A 19 17.02 11.89 3.02
N PRO A 20 16.54 12.90 2.29
CA PRO A 20 15.40 12.71 1.39
C PRO A 20 15.76 11.75 0.24
N LEU A 21 14.86 10.82 -0.05
CA LEU A 21 14.89 9.89 -1.18
C LEU A 21 13.92 10.29 -2.29
N ALA A 22 12.94 11.13 -1.96
CA ALA A 22 11.88 11.58 -2.86
C ALA A 22 11.61 13.07 -2.63
N THR A 23 11.17 13.74 -3.69
CA THR A 23 10.80 15.17 -3.68
C THR A 23 9.28 15.38 -3.74
N VAL A 24 8.53 14.34 -4.12
CA VAL A 24 7.08 14.34 -4.20
C VAL A 24 6.51 13.17 -3.40
N ARG A 25 5.24 13.25 -3.00
CA ARG A 25 4.51 12.11 -2.42
C ARG A 25 3.95 11.22 -3.52
N HIS A 26 4.41 9.97 -3.54
CA HIS A 26 4.06 8.97 -4.58
C HIS A 26 2.77 8.20 -4.30
N ARG A 27 2.13 8.47 -3.16
CA ARG A 27 0.85 7.88 -2.74
C ARG A 27 -0.18 8.96 -2.55
N HIS A 28 -1.43 8.63 -2.87
CA HIS A 28 -2.55 9.47 -2.51
C HIS A 28 -2.65 9.52 -0.98
N LEU A 29 -2.89 10.71 -0.44
CA LEU A 29 -3.19 10.90 0.97
C LEU A 29 -4.48 11.69 1.07
N SER A 30 -5.52 11.03 1.60
CA SER A 30 -6.83 11.62 1.79
C SER A 30 -6.75 12.81 2.76
N GLY A 31 -7.66 13.76 2.61
CA GLY A 31 -7.88 14.81 3.60
C GLY A 31 -8.37 14.23 4.93
N ASN A 32 -9.13 13.13 4.89
CA ASN A 32 -9.73 12.47 6.03
C ASN A 32 -9.37 10.97 6.07
N PRO A 33 -8.09 10.61 6.27
CA PRO A 33 -7.69 9.21 6.39
C PRO A 33 -8.19 8.65 7.72
N LEU A 34 -8.66 7.40 7.73
CA LEU A 34 -8.95 6.68 8.96
C LEU A 34 -7.65 6.09 9.51
N VAL A 35 -7.18 6.57 10.66
CA VAL A 35 -6.04 5.97 11.37
C VAL A 35 -6.55 4.82 12.24
N PHE A 36 -5.85 3.69 12.20
CA PHE A 36 -6.14 2.51 13.01
C PHE A 36 -4.86 1.99 13.67
N VAL A 37 -4.78 2.10 15.00
CA VAL A 37 -3.67 1.63 15.83
C VAL A 37 -4.15 0.44 16.66
N PRO A 38 -3.94 -0.80 16.19
CA PRO A 38 -4.36 -2.00 16.92
C PRO A 38 -3.30 -2.46 17.92
N LEU A 39 -3.75 -3.12 18.98
CA LEU A 39 -2.94 -3.96 19.86
C LEU A 39 -3.54 -5.36 19.97
N THR A 40 -2.68 -6.36 20.07
CA THR A 40 -3.02 -7.77 20.26
C THR A 40 -2.46 -8.31 21.55
N THR A 41 -3.14 -9.29 22.12
CA THR A 41 -2.65 -9.99 23.31
C THR A 41 -1.48 -10.89 22.97
N ALA A 42 -0.43 -10.86 23.79
CA ALA A 42 0.72 -11.74 23.61
C ALA A 42 0.34 -13.22 23.76
N GLY A 43 0.87 -14.06 22.86
CA GLY A 43 0.71 -15.52 22.91
C GLY A 43 -0.58 -16.06 22.33
N GLU A 44 -1.52 -15.22 21.88
CA GLU A 44 -2.77 -15.65 21.24
C GLU A 44 -2.98 -14.92 19.91
N ALA A 45 -2.87 -15.67 18.82
CA ALA A 45 -2.88 -15.10 17.48
C ALA A 45 -4.24 -14.47 17.16
N GLY A 46 -4.25 -13.14 17.04
CA GLY A 46 -5.42 -12.39 16.60
C GLY A 46 -6.34 -11.89 17.71
N ALA A 47 -6.13 -12.32 18.97
CA ALA A 47 -6.92 -11.84 20.10
C ALA A 47 -6.69 -10.32 20.30
N PRO A 48 -7.71 -9.47 20.09
CA PRO A 48 -7.57 -8.03 20.28
C PRO A 48 -7.24 -7.74 21.74
N LEU A 49 -6.48 -6.67 21.99
CA LEU A 49 -6.24 -6.09 23.31
C LEU A 49 -6.83 -4.68 23.40
N GLY A 50 -6.62 -3.89 22.35
CA GLY A 50 -7.14 -2.54 22.24
C GLY A 50 -7.00 -2.00 20.82
N ALA A 51 -7.70 -0.91 20.55
CA ALA A 51 -7.50 -0.14 19.33
C ALA A 51 -7.79 1.34 19.56
N MET A 52 -7.01 2.20 18.92
CA MET A 52 -7.41 3.58 18.63
C MET A 52 -7.82 3.69 17.15
N VAL A 53 -8.97 4.29 16.88
CA VAL A 53 -9.50 4.47 15.52
C VAL A 53 -10.13 5.84 15.35
N GLY A 54 -9.88 6.51 14.22
CA GLY A 54 -10.50 7.82 13.95
C GLY A 54 -9.81 8.62 12.85
N THR A 55 -10.44 9.72 12.47
CA THR A 55 -9.97 10.65 11.42
C THR A 55 -9.48 11.99 11.97
N ASP A 56 -9.63 12.24 13.27
CA ASP A 56 -9.16 13.45 13.97
C ASP A 56 -8.10 13.04 15.01
N PRO A 57 -6.88 13.60 14.97
CA PRO A 57 -5.84 13.33 15.96
C PRO A 57 -6.29 13.61 17.41
N ASN A 58 -7.21 14.54 17.64
CA ASN A 58 -7.67 14.96 18.96
C ASN A 58 -8.92 14.23 19.47
N ASP A 59 -9.61 13.45 18.63
CA ASP A 59 -10.80 12.67 19.01
C ASP A 59 -10.70 11.19 18.59
N PRO A 60 -9.70 10.43 19.06
CA PRO A 60 -9.64 9.00 18.80
C PRO A 60 -10.79 8.26 19.51
N ARG A 61 -11.42 7.33 18.80
CA ARG A 61 -12.27 6.31 19.42
C ARG A 61 -11.37 5.22 19.99
N ILE A 62 -11.58 4.91 21.27
CA ILE A 62 -10.74 3.99 22.04
C ILE A 62 -11.56 2.75 22.40
N LEU A 63 -11.10 1.59 21.94
CA LEU A 63 -11.65 0.28 22.26
C LEU A 63 -10.62 -0.48 23.10
N VAL A 64 -11.05 -1.10 24.20
CA VAL A 64 -10.18 -1.93 25.07
C VAL A 64 -10.96 -3.14 25.55
N ILE A 65 -10.31 -4.31 25.54
CA ILE A 65 -10.86 -5.52 26.12
C ILE A 65 -10.22 -5.79 27.51
N PRO A 66 -11.01 -5.83 28.60
CA PRO A 66 -10.44 -6.01 29.94
C PRO A 66 -9.99 -7.46 30.20
N GLN A 67 -10.58 -8.45 29.53
CA GLN A 67 -10.16 -9.84 29.62
C GLN A 67 -10.08 -10.43 28.20
N PRO A 68 -8.90 -10.40 27.56
CA PRO A 68 -8.75 -10.85 26.18
C PRO A 68 -9.07 -12.33 25.97
N ARG A 69 -9.11 -13.18 27.02
CA ARG A 69 -9.51 -14.59 26.91
C ARG A 69 -11.02 -14.82 26.93
N ASP A 70 -11.79 -13.78 27.25
CA ASP A 70 -13.24 -13.85 27.29
C ASP A 70 -13.79 -13.68 25.86
N ARG A 71 -14.42 -14.74 25.35
CA ARG A 71 -14.91 -14.81 23.99
C ARG A 71 -15.99 -13.75 23.70
N ASP A 72 -16.88 -13.50 24.66
CA ASP A 72 -18.01 -12.58 24.44
C ASP A 72 -17.48 -11.14 24.35
N LEU A 73 -16.53 -10.79 25.22
CA LEU A 73 -15.86 -9.49 25.15
C LEU A 73 -15.08 -9.29 23.84
N ARG A 74 -14.51 -10.35 23.24
CA ARG A 74 -13.88 -10.26 21.91
C ARG A 74 -14.91 -9.90 20.84
N TRP A 75 -16.10 -10.51 20.89
CA TRP A 75 -17.15 -10.22 19.91
C TRP A 75 -17.70 -8.81 20.08
N ASP A 76 -17.89 -8.35 21.32
CA ASP A 76 -18.28 -6.98 21.61
C ASP A 76 -17.25 -5.99 21.07
N PHE A 77 -15.95 -6.26 21.29
CA PHE A 77 -14.86 -5.45 20.73
C PHE A 77 -14.93 -5.38 19.19
N LEU A 78 -15.13 -6.50 18.50
CA LEU A 78 -15.20 -6.54 17.04
C LEU A 78 -16.47 -5.86 16.51
N ALA A 79 -17.59 -5.98 17.21
CA ALA A 79 -18.83 -5.27 16.91
C ALA A 79 -18.66 -3.75 17.08
N ASP A 80 -17.99 -3.32 18.14
CA ASP A 80 -17.67 -1.91 18.38
C ASP A 80 -16.72 -1.36 17.31
N LEU A 81 -15.70 -2.14 16.92
CA LEU A 81 -14.81 -1.79 15.81
C LEU A 81 -15.59 -1.64 14.50
N ALA A 82 -16.47 -2.57 14.18
CA ALA A 82 -17.33 -2.48 13.00
C ALA A 82 -18.23 -1.25 13.05
N ARG A 83 -18.77 -0.89 14.22
CA ARG A 83 -19.58 0.32 14.39
C ARG A 83 -18.79 1.61 14.15
N GLN A 84 -17.48 1.62 14.38
CA GLN A 84 -16.64 2.79 14.08
C GLN A 84 -16.17 2.83 12.62
N VAL A 85 -15.79 1.69 12.05
CA VAL A 85 -15.13 1.63 10.73
C VAL A 85 -16.14 1.59 9.58
N MET A 86 -17.25 0.87 9.73
CA MET A 86 -18.24 0.73 8.64
C MET A 86 -18.83 2.07 8.19
N PRO A 87 -19.27 2.98 9.09
CA PRO A 87 -19.78 4.29 8.66
C PRO A 87 -18.77 5.09 7.82
N TYR A 88 -17.47 4.99 8.15
CA TYR A 88 -16.43 5.64 7.36
C TYR A 88 -16.33 5.05 5.95
N ILE A 89 -16.38 3.72 5.80
CA ILE A 89 -16.34 3.05 4.50
C ILE A 89 -17.59 3.35 3.68
N ASP A 90 -18.76 3.31 4.31
CA ASP A 90 -20.06 3.50 3.66
C ASP A 90 -20.28 4.95 3.23
N ALA A 91 -19.63 5.93 3.88
CA ALA A 91 -19.70 7.35 3.51
C ALA A 91 -19.26 7.64 2.06
N TYR A 92 -18.47 6.75 1.45
CA TYR A 92 -17.99 6.88 0.07
C TYR A 92 -18.88 6.15 -0.95
N ALA A 93 -19.91 5.42 -0.51
CA ALA A 93 -20.59 4.45 -1.35
C ALA A 93 -21.63 5.08 -2.30
N ASP A 94 -22.24 6.21 -1.92
CA ASP A 94 -23.38 6.80 -2.65
C ASP A 94 -23.00 7.94 -3.58
N ALA A 95 -21.90 8.65 -3.31
CA ALA A 95 -21.43 9.73 -4.17
C ALA A 95 -20.72 9.12 -5.39
N VAL A 96 -21.39 9.12 -6.55
CA VAL A 96 -20.88 8.57 -7.80
C VAL A 96 -20.84 9.61 -8.92
N GLU A 97 -19.95 9.39 -9.88
CA GLU A 97 -19.86 10.14 -11.13
C GLU A 97 -19.90 9.18 -12.34
N PRO A 98 -20.43 9.62 -13.50
CA PRO A 98 -20.40 8.82 -14.72
C PRO A 98 -18.96 8.68 -15.21
N ALA A 99 -18.55 7.45 -15.50
CA ALA A 99 -17.24 7.14 -16.04
C ALA A 99 -17.32 6.10 -17.15
N GLU A 100 -16.41 6.17 -18.11
CA GLU A 100 -16.31 5.16 -19.16
C GLU A 100 -15.42 4.00 -18.70
N ARG A 101 -15.97 2.78 -18.75
CA ARG A 101 -15.19 1.56 -18.57
C ARG A 101 -15.14 0.78 -19.88
N THR A 102 -13.99 0.18 -20.17
CA THR A 102 -13.89 -0.74 -21.29
C THR A 102 -14.19 -2.15 -20.82
N GLU A 103 -15.22 -2.76 -21.40
CA GLU A 103 -15.58 -4.15 -21.15
C GLU A 103 -15.47 -4.96 -22.44
N THR A 104 -15.24 -6.26 -22.30
CA THR A 104 -15.27 -7.19 -23.43
C THR A 104 -16.70 -7.64 -23.61
N ASP A 105 -17.29 -7.29 -24.76
CA ASP A 105 -18.59 -7.75 -25.16
C ASP A 105 -18.60 -9.29 -25.22
N PRO A 106 -19.46 -9.97 -24.44
CA PRO A 106 -19.49 -11.42 -24.37
C PRO A 106 -19.94 -12.08 -25.69
N GLU A 107 -20.71 -11.39 -26.53
CA GLU A 107 -21.17 -11.92 -27.82
C GLU A 107 -20.14 -11.72 -28.93
N THR A 108 -19.49 -10.54 -28.97
CA THR A 108 -18.60 -10.19 -30.07
C THR A 108 -17.11 -10.35 -29.74
N GLY A 109 -16.76 -10.53 -28.47
CA GLY A 109 -15.38 -10.58 -27.97
C GLY A 109 -14.62 -9.25 -28.14
N LYS A 110 -15.30 -8.18 -28.57
CA LYS A 110 -14.69 -6.87 -28.80
C LYS A 110 -14.71 -6.02 -27.55
N ARG A 111 -13.73 -5.14 -27.42
CA ARG A 111 -13.69 -4.13 -26.35
C ARG A 111 -14.66 -3.00 -26.68
N VAL A 112 -15.69 -2.83 -25.87
CA VAL A 112 -16.70 -1.77 -26.00
C VAL A 112 -16.61 -0.84 -24.79
N LYS A 113 -16.86 0.45 -25.00
CA LYS A 113 -16.95 1.42 -23.91
C LYS A 113 -18.37 1.42 -23.37
N VAL A 114 -18.51 1.21 -22.07
CA VAL A 114 -19.78 1.20 -21.35
C VAL A 114 -19.74 2.32 -20.33
N GLU A 115 -20.87 3.01 -20.17
CA GLU A 115 -21.06 3.94 -19.06
C GLU A 115 -21.20 3.12 -17.78
N ALA A 116 -20.42 3.49 -16.76
CA ALA A 116 -20.46 2.91 -15.45
C ALA A 116 -20.43 4.01 -14.38
N GLU A 117 -20.98 3.73 -13.22
CA GLU A 117 -20.87 4.60 -12.06
C GLU A 117 -19.52 4.36 -11.37
N LEU A 118 -18.78 5.43 -11.12
CA LEU A 118 -17.54 5.40 -10.34
C LEU A 118 -17.74 6.19 -9.05
N CYS A 119 -17.41 5.63 -7.89
CA CYS A 119 -17.41 6.41 -6.64
C CYS A 119 -16.49 7.63 -6.80
N VAL A 120 -16.98 8.81 -6.40
CA VAL A 120 -16.23 10.08 -6.47
C VAL A 120 -14.92 10.00 -5.68
N ASP A 121 -14.91 9.22 -4.59
CA ASP A 121 -13.73 8.96 -3.79
C ASP A 121 -13.79 7.56 -3.16
N ALA A 122 -12.76 7.16 -2.41
CA ALA A 122 -12.66 5.86 -1.75
C ALA A 122 -12.09 5.97 -0.32
N PRO A 123 -12.38 5.01 0.58
CA PRO A 123 -11.84 5.02 1.93
C PRO A 123 -10.32 4.76 1.92
N GLN A 124 -9.60 5.48 2.79
CA GLN A 124 -8.18 5.25 3.04
C GLN A 124 -7.93 4.96 4.52
N LEU A 125 -7.34 3.78 4.79
CA LEU A 125 -6.95 3.33 6.12
C LEU A 125 -5.43 3.42 6.30
N ILE A 126 -4.97 4.02 7.40
CA ILE A 126 -3.55 4.14 7.75
C ILE A 126 -3.28 3.38 9.05
N VAL A 127 -2.28 2.51 9.02
CA VAL A 127 -1.79 1.77 10.20
C VAL A 127 -0.35 2.17 10.53
N PRO A 128 0.15 1.96 11.75
CA PRO A 128 1.49 2.39 12.14
C PRO A 128 2.60 1.75 11.30
N GLY A 129 2.51 0.44 11.08
CA GLY A 129 3.52 -0.33 10.35
C GLY A 129 2.95 -1.56 9.67
N ARG A 130 3.79 -2.34 8.99
CA ARG A 130 3.37 -3.53 8.22
C ARG A 130 2.64 -4.57 9.06
N ALA A 131 3.01 -4.74 10.33
CA ALA A 131 2.33 -5.66 11.22
C ALA A 131 0.86 -5.26 11.45
N GLY A 132 0.52 -3.97 11.37
CA GLY A 132 -0.87 -3.49 11.36
C GLY A 132 -1.65 -3.92 10.10
N ILE A 133 -1.00 -3.93 8.93
CA ILE A 133 -1.61 -4.43 7.69
C ILE A 133 -1.92 -5.93 7.84
N GLU A 134 -0.96 -6.70 8.35
CA GLU A 134 -1.15 -8.12 8.60
C GLU A 134 -2.26 -8.40 9.62
N TYR A 135 -2.41 -7.53 10.63
CA TYR A 135 -3.50 -7.63 11.57
C TYR A 135 -4.87 -7.33 10.94
N VAL A 136 -4.99 -6.31 10.10
CA VAL A 136 -6.22 -6.05 9.32
C VAL A 136 -6.56 -7.26 8.44
N ARG A 137 -5.57 -7.87 7.80
CA ARG A 137 -5.75 -9.10 7.00
C ARG A 137 -6.22 -10.28 7.86
N LEU A 138 -5.67 -10.44 9.06
CA LEU A 138 -6.07 -11.48 10.00
C LEU A 138 -7.51 -11.27 10.47
N LEU A 139 -7.88 -10.05 10.87
CA LEU A 139 -9.25 -9.71 11.23
C LEU A 139 -10.22 -10.00 10.08
N GLY A 140 -9.88 -9.58 8.85
CA GLY A 140 -10.67 -9.88 7.65
C GLY A 140 -10.95 -11.38 7.45
N ARG A 141 -9.94 -12.23 7.66
CA ARG A 141 -10.12 -13.70 7.63
C ARG A 141 -11.02 -14.22 8.75
N SER A 142 -10.80 -13.73 9.98
CA SER A 142 -11.50 -14.20 11.17
C SER A 142 -12.99 -13.83 11.20
N MET A 143 -13.37 -12.72 10.55
CA MET A 143 -14.72 -12.14 10.65
C MET A 143 -15.62 -12.48 9.44
N ARG A 144 -15.09 -12.55 8.21
CA ARG A 144 -15.93 -12.52 6.99
C ARG A 144 -16.92 -13.67 6.78
N PHE A 145 -16.75 -14.78 7.50
CA PHE A 145 -17.61 -15.97 7.44
C PHE A 145 -18.41 -16.20 8.73
N ARG A 146 -18.40 -15.24 9.66
CA ARG A 146 -19.19 -15.35 10.89
C ARG A 146 -20.67 -15.25 10.55
N ARG A 147 -21.47 -16.14 11.14
CA ARG A 147 -22.91 -16.18 10.91
C ARG A 147 -23.61 -15.17 11.82
N THR A 148 -24.60 -14.50 11.26
CA THR A 148 -25.46 -13.58 11.99
C THR A 148 -26.67 -14.30 12.56
N ALA A 149 -27.36 -13.68 13.52
CA ALA A 149 -28.61 -14.21 14.08
C ALA A 149 -29.72 -14.28 13.01
N GLU A 150 -29.66 -13.43 11.99
CA GLU A 150 -30.63 -13.39 10.89
C GLU A 150 -30.44 -14.57 9.92
N GLU A 151 -29.18 -14.95 9.65
CA GLU A 151 -28.84 -16.05 8.73
C GLU A 151 -28.99 -17.43 9.38
N ASP A 152 -28.69 -17.55 10.68
CA ASP A 152 -28.70 -18.81 11.41
C ASP A 152 -29.16 -18.57 12.86
N PRO A 153 -30.49 -18.50 13.10
CA PRO A 153 -31.05 -18.23 14.43
C PRO A 153 -30.68 -19.29 15.49
N ASP A 154 -30.37 -20.52 15.05
CA ASP A 154 -29.98 -21.63 15.92
C ASP A 154 -28.46 -21.64 16.22
N ASN A 155 -27.70 -20.70 15.65
CA ASN A 155 -26.28 -20.57 15.95
C ASN A 155 -26.09 -20.26 17.44
N PRO A 156 -25.26 -21.03 18.18
CA PRO A 156 -25.06 -20.77 19.60
C PRO A 156 -24.33 -19.44 19.88
N TYR A 157 -23.72 -18.80 18.87
CA TYR A 157 -22.95 -17.56 19.02
C TYR A 157 -23.07 -16.67 17.77
N PRO A 158 -24.25 -16.08 17.50
CA PRO A 158 -24.42 -15.19 16.37
C PRO A 158 -23.68 -13.86 16.61
N VAL A 159 -23.15 -13.26 15.55
CA VAL A 159 -22.52 -11.93 15.60
C VAL A 159 -23.42 -10.88 14.94
N PRO A 160 -23.28 -9.57 15.30
CA PRO A 160 -23.95 -8.49 14.58
C PRO A 160 -23.57 -8.46 13.11
N THR A 161 -24.51 -8.10 12.22
CA THR A 161 -24.35 -8.09 10.75
C THR A 161 -23.17 -7.26 10.26
N GLN A 162 -22.78 -6.22 11.00
CA GLN A 162 -21.64 -5.36 10.66
C GLN A 162 -20.30 -6.09 10.81
N VAL A 163 -20.19 -7.13 11.64
CA VAL A 163 -18.94 -7.87 11.86
C VAL A 163 -18.48 -8.64 10.62
N PRO A 164 -19.29 -9.54 10.02
CA PRO A 164 -18.88 -10.23 8.79
C PRO A 164 -18.73 -9.26 7.62
N LEU A 165 -19.53 -8.18 7.57
CA LEU A 165 -19.39 -7.14 6.55
C LEU A 165 -18.04 -6.41 6.66
N LEU A 166 -17.63 -6.01 7.86
CA LEU A 166 -16.29 -5.47 8.09
C LEU A 166 -15.21 -6.48 7.69
N GLY A 167 -15.43 -7.77 7.97
CA GLY A 167 -14.53 -8.84 7.56
C GLY A 167 -14.30 -8.89 6.05
N ARG A 168 -15.36 -8.70 5.26
CA ARG A 168 -15.29 -8.62 3.78
C ARG A 168 -14.49 -7.40 3.34
N TRP A 169 -14.73 -6.23 3.94
CA TRP A 169 -13.99 -5.00 3.64
C TRP A 169 -12.52 -5.07 4.02
N PHE A 170 -12.19 -5.57 5.22
CA PHE A 170 -10.80 -5.78 5.64
C PHE A 170 -10.07 -6.81 4.78
N THR A 171 -10.78 -7.83 4.27
CA THR A 171 -10.22 -8.74 3.27
C THR A 171 -9.88 -7.99 2.00
N HIS A 172 -10.78 -7.13 1.49
CA HIS A 172 -10.50 -6.31 0.31
C HIS A 172 -9.35 -5.32 0.51
N LEU A 173 -9.37 -4.52 1.58
CA LEU A 173 -8.29 -3.57 1.91
C LEU A 173 -6.94 -4.30 2.07
N GLY A 174 -6.95 -5.46 2.71
CA GLY A 174 -5.78 -6.33 2.85
C GLY A 174 -5.25 -6.88 1.52
N GLU A 175 -6.11 -7.21 0.56
CA GLU A 175 -5.70 -7.54 -0.81
C GLU A 175 -5.10 -6.33 -1.54
N ARG A 176 -5.70 -5.14 -1.35
CA ARG A 176 -5.26 -3.89 -1.98
C ARG A 176 -3.91 -3.41 -1.46
N ALA A 177 -3.62 -3.59 -0.17
CA ALA A 177 -2.29 -3.31 0.39
C ALA A 177 -1.15 -4.09 -0.31
N ARG A 178 -1.46 -5.22 -0.97
CA ARG A 178 -0.49 -6.02 -1.72
C ARG A 178 -0.37 -5.63 -3.19
N VAL A 179 -1.17 -4.69 -3.66
CA VAL A 179 -1.11 -4.16 -5.03
C VAL A 179 -0.19 -2.94 -5.04
N PRO A 180 0.95 -2.99 -5.75
CA PRO A 180 1.85 -1.84 -5.86
C PRO A 180 1.11 -0.60 -6.33
N GLY A 181 1.39 0.54 -5.72
CA GLY A 181 0.76 1.82 -6.07
C GLY A 181 -0.59 2.07 -5.39
N SER A 182 -1.24 1.06 -4.83
CA SER A 182 -2.48 1.24 -4.09
C SER A 182 -2.26 2.09 -2.84
N SER A 183 -3.26 2.90 -2.51
CA SER A 183 -3.29 3.83 -1.39
C SER A 183 -4.48 3.58 -0.45
N MET A 184 -5.26 2.52 -0.61
CA MET A 184 -6.44 2.25 0.24
C MET A 184 -6.09 1.77 1.66
N LEU A 185 -4.99 1.05 1.83
CA LEU A 185 -4.46 0.60 3.11
C LEU A 185 -2.94 0.76 3.12
N LEU A 186 -2.43 1.68 3.94
CA LEU A 186 -1.01 2.06 3.98
C LEU A 186 -0.44 1.94 5.39
N ALA A 187 0.84 1.58 5.46
CA ALA A 187 1.62 1.65 6.70
C ALA A 187 2.40 2.97 6.75
N ALA A 188 2.36 3.67 7.88
CA ALA A 188 3.09 4.93 8.06
C ALA A 188 4.61 4.73 7.93
N THR A 189 5.16 3.63 8.47
CA THR A 189 6.58 3.28 8.29
C THR A 189 6.96 3.13 6.82
N ASP A 190 6.15 2.43 6.03
CA ASP A 190 6.42 2.24 4.59
C ASP A 190 6.31 3.54 3.80
N LEU A 191 5.40 4.44 4.19
CA LEU A 191 5.33 5.77 3.58
C LEU A 191 6.58 6.58 3.90
N LEU A 192 7.02 6.63 5.15
CA LEU A 192 8.21 7.38 5.56
C LEU A 192 9.50 6.80 4.93
N SER A 193 9.72 5.48 5.00
CA SER A 193 10.92 4.83 4.44
C SER A 193 11.03 4.95 2.92
N ARG A 194 9.94 5.28 2.22
CA ARG A 194 9.98 5.60 0.77
C ARG A 194 10.55 6.99 0.50
N HIS A 195 10.40 7.93 1.43
CA HIS A 195 10.76 9.33 1.22
C HIS A 195 12.02 9.75 1.99
N TRP A 196 12.44 8.98 2.99
CA TRP A 196 13.63 9.26 3.79
C TRP A 196 14.50 8.02 3.98
N ALA A 197 15.80 8.17 3.71
CA ALA A 197 16.84 7.21 4.05
C ALA A 197 17.37 7.50 5.45
N THR A 198 17.38 6.49 6.31
CA THR A 198 17.98 6.55 7.65
C THR A 198 19.32 5.82 7.68
N GLY A 199 20.06 5.94 8.79
CA GLY A 199 21.20 5.07 9.06
C GLY A 199 20.83 3.66 9.53
N GLN A 200 19.54 3.38 9.74
CA GLN A 200 19.04 2.12 10.29
C GLN A 200 18.91 1.07 9.19
N SER A 201 18.73 -0.19 9.57
CA SER A 201 18.26 -1.26 8.71
C SER A 201 16.78 -1.11 8.36
N ASN A 202 16.32 -1.80 7.31
CA ASN A 202 14.90 -1.78 6.93
C ASN A 202 13.98 -2.40 8.02
N LEU A 203 14.54 -3.23 8.89
CA LEU A 203 13.81 -3.84 10.00
C LEU A 203 13.62 -2.83 11.13
N GLU A 204 14.68 -2.11 11.51
CA GLU A 204 14.64 -1.04 12.50
C GLU A 204 13.73 0.12 12.05
N ASP A 205 13.68 0.42 10.75
CA ASP A 205 12.73 1.40 10.19
C ASP A 205 11.25 1.01 10.40
N GLN A 206 10.94 -0.22 10.81
CA GLN A 206 9.57 -0.58 11.22
C GLN A 206 9.20 -0.07 12.63
N HIS A 207 10.16 0.46 13.39
CA HIS A 207 9.88 1.16 14.64
C HIS A 207 9.50 2.63 14.34
N LEU A 208 8.20 2.90 14.17
CA LEU A 208 7.69 4.19 13.69
C LEU A 208 8.28 5.41 14.40
N ARG A 209 8.39 5.38 15.74
CA ARG A 209 8.98 6.51 16.47
C ARG A 209 10.45 6.70 16.16
N ALA A 210 11.22 5.62 16.03
CA ALA A 210 12.66 5.69 15.77
C ALA A 210 12.92 6.27 14.37
N LEU A 211 12.09 5.87 13.40
CA LEU A 211 12.10 6.45 12.05
C LEU A 211 11.79 7.96 12.06
N LEU A 212 10.80 8.41 12.85
CA LEU A 212 10.51 9.84 13.01
C LEU A 212 11.66 10.61 13.68
N GLU A 213 12.32 10.03 14.69
CA GLU A 213 13.50 10.61 15.34
C GLU A 213 14.70 10.72 14.38
N TRP A 214 14.81 9.84 13.39
CA TRP A 214 15.81 10.01 12.32
C TRP A 214 15.49 11.19 11.40
N ILE A 215 14.20 11.41 11.09
CA ILE A 215 13.77 12.48 10.18
C ILE A 215 13.87 13.85 10.85
N ASP A 216 13.50 13.94 12.12
CA ASP A 216 13.57 15.16 12.92
C ASP A 216 14.10 14.88 14.33
N PRO A 217 15.43 14.61 14.46
CA PRO A 217 16.04 14.48 15.77
C PRO A 217 15.99 15.85 16.44
N GLY A 218 15.33 15.92 17.60
CA GLY A 218 15.23 17.15 18.39
C GLY A 218 16.60 17.82 18.65
N GLN A 219 16.57 19.05 19.15
CA GLN A 219 17.80 19.82 19.33
C GLN A 219 18.84 19.09 20.21
N GLY A 220 20.06 18.98 19.70
CA GLY A 220 21.21 18.47 20.44
C GLY A 220 21.41 16.96 20.44
N MET A 221 20.63 16.20 19.67
CA MET A 221 20.84 14.76 19.44
C MET A 221 21.00 14.47 17.95
N SER A 222 21.76 13.43 17.62
CA SER A 222 21.71 12.80 16.30
C SER A 222 20.50 11.88 16.18
N GLY A 223 20.06 11.62 14.95
CA GLY A 223 19.02 10.65 14.63
C GLY A 223 19.31 9.26 15.21
N ALA A 224 20.58 8.84 15.19
CA ALA A 224 20.98 7.57 15.79
C ALA A 224 20.77 7.52 17.31
N GLU A 225 21.15 8.58 18.03
CA GLU A 225 20.97 8.67 19.48
C GLU A 225 19.50 8.76 19.88
N ALA A 226 18.72 9.57 19.15
CA ALA A 226 17.30 9.75 19.38
C ALA A 226 16.49 8.47 19.06
N ALA A 227 16.81 7.79 17.97
CA ALA A 227 16.24 6.49 17.61
C ALA A 227 16.57 5.42 18.66
N LEU A 228 17.84 5.29 19.06
CA LEU A 228 18.26 4.33 20.09
C LEU A 228 17.53 4.58 21.43
N ARG A 229 17.34 5.85 21.80
CA ARG A 229 16.56 6.23 22.98
C ARG A 229 15.10 5.81 22.84
N ALA A 230 14.49 5.99 21.67
CA ALA A 230 13.12 5.57 21.43
C ALA A 230 12.97 4.04 21.51
N GLU A 231 13.92 3.28 20.97
CA GLU A 231 13.86 1.81 20.94
C GLU A 231 14.14 1.17 22.30
N LEU A 232 15.14 1.67 23.03
CA LEU A 232 15.69 0.99 24.21
C LEU A 232 15.46 1.74 25.51
N GLY A 233 15.06 3.01 25.45
CA GLY A 233 14.85 3.82 26.64
C GLY A 233 13.82 3.18 27.57
N ARG A 234 14.21 2.93 28.82
CA ARG A 234 13.32 2.40 29.85
C ARG A 234 13.28 3.30 31.07
N ASP A 235 12.15 3.31 31.76
CA ASP A 235 12.00 3.96 33.06
C ASP A 235 12.58 3.10 34.20
N GLU A 236 12.52 3.63 35.43
CA GLU A 236 13.01 2.96 36.64
C GLU A 236 12.28 1.64 36.95
N SER A 237 11.05 1.48 36.45
CA SER A 237 10.26 0.25 36.60
C SER A 237 10.56 -0.79 35.50
N GLY A 238 11.44 -0.43 34.56
CA GLY A 238 11.85 -1.25 33.42
C GLY A 238 10.82 -1.28 32.30
N GLN A 239 9.92 -0.31 32.21
CA GLN A 239 8.98 -0.16 31.09
C GLN A 239 9.60 0.69 29.98
N LEU A 240 9.28 0.40 28.73
CA LEU A 240 9.73 1.24 27.61
C LEU A 240 9.14 2.65 27.71
N LEU A 241 9.99 3.65 27.49
CA LEU A 241 9.58 5.06 27.41
C LEU A 241 8.72 5.32 26.16
N VAL A 242 8.98 4.58 25.09
CA VAL A 242 8.21 4.60 23.85
C VAL A 242 7.74 3.17 23.60
N PRO A 243 6.44 2.88 23.78
CA PRO A 243 5.87 1.60 23.41
C PRO A 243 6.08 1.27 21.92
N PRO A 244 6.20 -0.01 21.55
CA PRO A 244 6.25 -0.41 20.15
C PRO A 244 4.98 0.03 19.41
N ALA A 245 5.09 0.25 18.10
CA ALA A 245 4.00 0.73 17.26
C ALA A 245 2.85 -0.28 17.02
N GLY A 246 2.81 -1.37 17.79
CA GLY A 246 1.84 -2.45 17.68
C GLY A 246 2.02 -3.31 16.42
N PRO A 247 1.20 -4.37 16.26
CA PRO A 247 0.16 -4.80 17.20
C PRO A 247 0.69 -5.49 18.47
N ALA A 248 1.93 -5.98 18.47
CA ALA A 248 2.54 -6.59 19.65
C ALA A 248 2.93 -5.54 20.70
N THR A 249 2.84 -5.93 21.98
CA THR A 249 3.23 -5.15 23.16
C THR A 249 4.61 -5.59 23.68
N ASP A 250 5.22 -4.77 24.56
CA ASP A 250 6.48 -5.12 25.21
C ASP A 250 6.25 -6.22 26.28
N PRO A 251 7.09 -7.27 26.33
CA PRO A 251 6.94 -8.33 27.33
C PRO A 251 7.02 -7.84 28.77
N ALA A 252 7.74 -6.75 29.09
CA ALA A 252 7.77 -6.22 30.44
C ALA A 252 6.45 -5.52 30.81
N PHE A 253 5.79 -4.89 29.84
CA PHE A 253 4.43 -4.37 30.00
C PHE A 253 3.43 -5.51 30.26
N ASP A 254 3.46 -6.54 29.41
CA ASP A 254 2.53 -7.67 29.53
C ASP A 254 2.65 -8.38 30.89
N ASN A 255 3.87 -8.70 31.30
CA ASN A 255 4.11 -9.51 32.50
C ASN A 255 3.99 -8.71 33.80
N LYS A 256 4.46 -7.46 33.82
CA LYS A 256 4.56 -6.68 35.07
C LYS A 256 3.36 -5.76 35.31
N LEU A 257 2.66 -5.34 34.26
CA LEU A 257 1.56 -4.38 34.38
C LEU A 257 0.22 -5.00 33.97
N LEU A 258 0.12 -5.49 32.73
CA LEU A 258 -1.15 -5.95 32.17
C LEU A 258 -1.66 -7.22 32.86
N ALA A 259 -0.85 -8.28 32.97
CA ALA A 259 -1.28 -9.53 33.58
C ALA A 259 -1.73 -9.36 35.05
N PRO A 260 -1.02 -8.60 35.92
CA PRO A 260 -1.51 -8.29 37.26
C PRO A 260 -2.83 -7.49 37.27
N ALA A 261 -3.03 -6.57 36.33
CA ALA A 261 -4.27 -5.79 36.23
C ALA A 261 -5.46 -6.67 35.81
N ILE A 262 -5.25 -7.58 34.85
CA ILE A 262 -6.24 -8.60 34.46
C ILE A 262 -6.59 -9.50 35.64
N ALA A 263 -5.59 -9.97 36.40
CA ALA A 263 -5.84 -10.80 37.59
C ALA A 263 -6.68 -10.07 38.66
N ARG A 264 -6.46 -8.76 38.85
CA ARG A 264 -7.31 -7.93 39.72
C ARG A 264 -8.73 -7.79 39.18
N PHE A 265 -8.89 -7.61 37.87
CA PHE A 265 -10.20 -7.57 37.22
C PHE A 265 -10.97 -8.88 37.38
N ASP A 266 -10.31 -10.02 37.17
CA ASP A 266 -10.91 -11.34 37.35
C ASP A 266 -11.33 -11.57 38.82
N ALA A 267 -10.46 -11.21 39.76
CA ALA A 267 -10.77 -11.31 41.19
C ALA A 267 -11.95 -10.42 41.60
N ALA A 268 -12.00 -9.18 41.08
CA ALA A 268 -13.10 -8.27 41.33
C ALA A 268 -14.43 -8.79 40.73
N ARG A 269 -14.40 -9.41 39.55
CA ARG A 269 -15.57 -10.02 38.90
C ARG A 269 -16.10 -11.24 39.67
N ALA A 270 -15.21 -11.98 40.36
CA ALA A 270 -15.56 -13.16 41.14
C ALA A 270 -16.01 -12.86 42.58
N GLY A 271 -15.77 -11.65 43.09
CA GLY A 271 -16.14 -11.22 44.45
C GLY A 271 -17.65 -11.02 44.66
N GLU A 272 -18.08 -10.92 45.93
CA GLU A 272 -19.50 -10.63 46.25
C GLU A 272 -19.92 -9.21 45.80
N PRO A 273 -21.19 -8.99 45.42
CA PRO A 273 -21.69 -7.71 44.88
C PRO A 273 -21.62 -6.49 45.81
N ARG A 274 -21.09 -6.64 47.02
CA ARG A 274 -21.02 -5.57 48.04
C ARG A 274 -20.06 -4.44 47.64
N ASP A 275 -19.05 -4.72 46.82
CA ASP A 275 -18.12 -3.74 46.27
C ASP A 275 -18.48 -3.42 44.81
N GLY A 276 -19.61 -2.75 44.60
CA GLY A 276 -20.19 -2.50 43.26
C GLY A 276 -19.28 -1.73 42.28
N ASP A 277 -18.25 -1.04 42.76
CA ASP A 277 -17.28 -0.29 41.93
C ASP A 277 -15.98 -1.05 41.64
N GLY A 278 -15.71 -2.19 42.31
CA GLY A 278 -14.45 -2.94 42.18
C GLY A 278 -14.11 -3.36 40.74
N PRO A 279 -15.01 -4.06 40.03
CA PRO A 279 -14.79 -4.44 38.63
C PRO A 279 -14.59 -3.23 37.71
N ARG A 280 -15.36 -2.15 37.92
CA ARG A 280 -15.27 -0.93 37.11
C ARG A 280 -13.94 -0.20 37.30
N LEU A 281 -13.41 -0.19 38.53
CA LEU A 281 -12.10 0.38 38.84
C LEU A 281 -10.97 -0.44 38.21
N ALA A 282 -11.03 -1.77 38.28
CA ALA A 282 -10.06 -2.66 37.66
C ALA A 282 -10.09 -2.55 36.12
N GLU A 283 -11.28 -2.46 35.52
CA GLU A 283 -11.45 -2.21 34.09
C GLU A 283 -10.85 -0.87 33.66
N ARG A 284 -11.08 0.20 34.44
CA ARG A 284 -10.47 1.52 34.20
C ARG A 284 -8.94 1.48 34.27
N GLU A 285 -8.38 0.69 35.17
CA GLU A 285 -6.93 0.49 35.26
C GLU A 285 -6.38 -0.15 33.99
N ILE A 286 -6.99 -1.24 33.50
CA ILE A 286 -6.60 -1.90 32.25
C ILE A 286 -6.77 -0.93 31.07
N ARG A 287 -7.89 -0.22 31.01
CA ARG A 287 -8.14 0.80 29.97
C ARG A 287 -7.04 1.84 29.94
N ARG A 288 -6.62 2.38 31.09
CA ARG A 288 -5.51 3.34 31.16
C ARG A 288 -4.22 2.72 30.63
N LEU A 289 -3.84 1.54 31.10
CA LEU A 289 -2.62 0.85 30.66
C LEU A 289 -2.57 0.64 29.14
N VAL A 290 -3.66 0.16 28.55
CA VAL A 290 -3.76 -0.11 27.11
C VAL A 290 -3.77 1.20 26.31
N VAL A 291 -4.45 2.25 26.79
CA VAL A 291 -4.43 3.58 26.18
C VAL A 291 -3.03 4.18 26.18
N ASP A 292 -2.31 4.08 27.29
CA ASP A 292 -0.95 4.59 27.41
C ASP A 292 0.00 3.92 26.39
N GLN A 293 -0.20 2.62 26.10
CA GLN A 293 0.57 1.92 25.05
C GLN A 293 0.30 2.42 23.63
N MET A 294 -0.93 2.86 23.31
CA MET A 294 -1.29 3.28 21.95
C MET A 294 -1.09 4.78 21.70
N THR A 295 -1.17 5.61 22.73
CA THR A 295 -1.23 7.08 22.59
C THR A 295 -0.02 7.64 21.84
N GLY A 296 1.21 7.21 22.19
CA GLY A 296 2.41 7.68 21.51
C GLY A 296 2.45 7.29 20.02
N THR A 297 1.98 6.07 19.70
CA THR A 297 1.87 5.56 18.34
C THR A 297 0.82 6.31 17.54
N TRP A 298 -0.34 6.60 18.13
CA TRP A 298 -1.39 7.40 17.53
C TRP A 298 -0.87 8.76 17.04
N TRP A 299 -0.20 9.51 17.93
CA TRP A 299 0.41 10.79 17.56
C TRP A 299 1.52 10.64 16.52
N SER A 300 2.31 9.57 16.59
CA SER A 300 3.38 9.30 15.62
C SER A 300 2.83 9.05 14.21
N VAL A 301 1.69 8.36 14.06
CA VAL A 301 1.04 8.18 12.76
C VAL A 301 0.60 9.53 12.19
N TRP A 302 -0.04 10.38 12.99
CA TRP A 302 -0.44 11.71 12.55
C TRP A 302 0.74 12.61 12.20
N GLN A 303 1.83 12.56 12.98
CA GLN A 303 3.08 13.26 12.66
C GLN A 303 3.65 12.80 11.31
N ALA A 304 3.62 11.48 11.03
CA ALA A 304 4.05 10.95 9.75
C ALA A 304 3.21 11.49 8.58
N LEU A 305 1.88 11.55 8.76
CA LEU A 305 0.96 12.10 7.76
C LEU A 305 1.20 13.60 7.52
N GLU A 306 1.44 14.39 8.56
CA GLU A 306 1.80 15.81 8.45
C GLU A 306 3.09 16.02 7.65
N LEU A 307 4.14 15.23 7.93
CA LEU A 307 5.40 15.28 7.18
C LEU A 307 5.18 14.99 5.69
N LEU A 308 4.40 13.95 5.38
CA LEU A 308 4.11 13.56 3.99
C LEU A 308 3.19 14.57 3.28
N ARG A 309 2.28 15.23 4.01
CA ARG A 309 1.45 16.33 3.46
C ARG A 309 2.26 17.57 3.12
N GLY A 310 3.42 17.74 3.75
CA GLY A 310 4.39 18.78 3.39
C GLY A 310 5.02 18.60 2.00
N LEU A 311 4.89 17.41 1.38
CA LEU A 311 5.40 17.13 0.04
C LEU A 311 4.32 17.35 -1.03
N PRO A 312 4.65 17.94 -2.19
CA PRO A 312 3.72 18.05 -3.31
C PRO A 312 3.32 16.66 -3.83
N PRO A 313 2.07 16.45 -4.28
CA PRO A 313 1.66 15.18 -4.89
C PRO A 313 2.42 14.91 -6.20
N GLY A 314 2.85 13.66 -6.39
CA GLY A 314 3.38 13.22 -7.68
C GLY A 314 2.31 13.26 -8.77
N GLU A 315 2.71 13.63 -9.99
CA GLU A 315 1.80 13.87 -11.12
C GLU A 315 0.84 12.70 -11.37
N ARG A 316 1.33 11.44 -11.27
CA ARG A 316 0.54 10.24 -11.57
C ARG A 316 -0.08 9.58 -10.35
N ALA A 317 0.06 10.18 -9.16
CA ALA A 317 -0.57 9.64 -7.94
C ALA A 317 -2.09 9.61 -8.04
N GLU A 318 -2.70 10.61 -8.68
CA GLU A 318 -4.15 10.71 -8.86
C GLU A 318 -4.70 9.66 -9.85
N GLU A 319 -3.96 9.36 -10.91
CA GLU A 319 -4.32 8.29 -11.84
C GLU A 319 -4.36 6.93 -11.11
N ARG A 320 -3.37 6.66 -10.24
CA ARG A 320 -3.35 5.46 -9.42
C ARG A 320 -4.51 5.44 -8.41
N TRP A 321 -4.84 6.59 -7.82
CA TRP A 321 -6.00 6.72 -6.94
C TRP A 321 -7.32 6.42 -7.64
N THR A 322 -7.47 6.87 -8.89
CA THR A 322 -8.64 6.53 -9.72
C THR A 322 -8.81 5.01 -9.87
N ARG A 323 -7.73 4.23 -9.95
CA ARG A 323 -7.81 2.76 -9.97
C ARG A 323 -8.24 2.16 -8.64
N ASP A 324 -7.83 2.76 -7.52
CA ASP A 324 -8.33 2.37 -6.21
C ASP A 324 -9.82 2.69 -6.05
N ARG A 325 -10.29 3.82 -6.58
CA ARG A 325 -11.73 4.15 -6.65
C ARG A 325 -12.51 3.12 -7.45
N TRP A 326 -12.00 2.68 -8.61
CA TRP A 326 -12.58 1.57 -9.37
C TRP A 326 -12.62 0.26 -8.57
N SER A 327 -11.55 -0.04 -7.83
CA SER A 327 -11.47 -1.22 -6.97
C SER A 327 -12.50 -1.17 -5.85
N TYR A 328 -12.64 -0.03 -5.18
CA TYR A 328 -13.64 0.21 -4.13
C TYR A 328 -15.06 0.08 -4.68
N THR A 329 -15.35 0.78 -5.78
CA THR A 329 -16.66 0.75 -6.47
C THR A 329 -17.05 -0.68 -6.82
N GLY A 330 -16.15 -1.43 -7.47
CA GLY A 330 -16.40 -2.82 -7.81
C GLY A 330 -16.63 -3.69 -6.57
N HIS A 331 -15.93 -3.46 -5.45
CA HIS A 331 -16.21 -4.22 -4.23
C HIS A 331 -17.54 -3.84 -3.58
N ARG A 332 -17.86 -2.55 -3.49
CA ARG A 332 -19.14 -2.02 -3.01
C ARG A 332 -20.30 -2.66 -3.77
N ASP A 333 -20.21 -2.74 -5.09
CA ASP A 333 -21.28 -3.28 -5.94
C ASP A 333 -21.52 -4.77 -5.65
N ARG A 334 -20.45 -5.55 -5.51
CA ARG A 334 -20.56 -6.97 -5.11
C ARG A 334 -21.21 -7.14 -3.73
N VAL A 335 -20.86 -6.27 -2.78
CA VAL A 335 -21.47 -6.27 -1.43
C VAL A 335 -22.96 -5.94 -1.51
N ARG A 336 -23.33 -4.91 -2.26
CA ARG A 336 -24.73 -4.48 -2.47
C ARG A 336 -25.56 -5.52 -3.21
N ALA A 337 -24.96 -6.22 -4.17
CA ALA A 337 -25.59 -7.30 -4.90
C ALA A 337 -25.81 -8.57 -4.04
N GLY A 338 -25.35 -8.58 -2.79
CA GLY A 338 -25.47 -9.74 -1.91
C GLY A 338 -24.57 -10.90 -2.33
N GLU A 339 -23.49 -10.63 -3.08
CA GLU A 339 -22.55 -11.69 -3.44
C GLU A 339 -21.95 -12.34 -2.19
N PRO A 340 -21.59 -13.63 -2.26
CA PRO A 340 -20.97 -14.32 -1.14
C PRO A 340 -19.65 -13.66 -0.69
N PRO A 341 -19.20 -13.92 0.55
CA PRO A 341 -17.88 -13.49 1.00
C PRO A 341 -16.76 -14.01 0.09
N GLN A 342 -15.64 -13.28 0.04
CA GLN A 342 -14.48 -13.70 -0.72
C GLN A 342 -13.99 -15.08 -0.25
N PRO A 343 -13.60 -15.99 -1.17
CA PRO A 343 -13.27 -17.36 -0.82
C PRO A 343 -12.11 -17.46 0.19
N ARG A 344 -12.01 -18.57 0.91
CA ARG A 344 -10.88 -18.84 1.82
C ARG A 344 -9.56 -19.00 1.07
N ARG A 345 -9.62 -19.67 -0.08
CA ARG A 345 -8.50 -19.95 -0.98
C ARG A 345 -8.87 -19.49 -2.37
N ASP A 346 -7.94 -18.83 -3.03
CA ASP A 346 -8.10 -18.52 -4.45
C ASP A 346 -7.92 -19.82 -5.26
N ASP A 347 -8.71 -19.98 -6.33
CA ASP A 347 -8.40 -20.95 -7.36
C ASP A 347 -7.11 -20.54 -8.13
N ALA A 348 -6.55 -21.46 -8.90
CA ALA A 348 -5.29 -21.24 -9.59
C ALA A 348 -5.33 -20.08 -10.60
N VAL A 349 -6.44 -19.89 -11.31
CA VAL A 349 -6.59 -18.81 -12.30
C VAL A 349 -6.69 -17.47 -11.58
N THR A 350 -7.50 -17.38 -10.53
CA THR A 350 -7.62 -16.18 -9.69
C THR A 350 -6.27 -15.81 -9.06
N ALA A 351 -5.53 -16.78 -8.52
CA ALA A 351 -4.22 -16.56 -7.93
C ALA A 351 -3.20 -16.05 -8.97
N ALA A 352 -3.16 -16.68 -10.16
CA ALA A 352 -2.29 -16.27 -11.26
C ALA A 352 -2.65 -14.86 -11.77
N GLN A 353 -3.94 -14.55 -11.91
CA GLN A 353 -4.40 -13.23 -12.34
C GLN A 353 -4.02 -12.14 -11.33
N LYS A 354 -4.15 -12.41 -10.02
CA LYS A 354 -3.71 -11.49 -8.97
C LYS A 354 -2.20 -11.27 -9.02
N LEU A 355 -1.40 -12.32 -9.24
CA LEU A 355 0.05 -12.19 -9.38
C LEU A 355 0.45 -11.37 -10.59
N ALA A 356 -0.08 -11.70 -11.77
CA ALA A 356 0.17 -10.96 -13.01
C ALA A 356 -0.22 -9.48 -12.90
N THR A 357 -1.34 -9.19 -12.22
CA THR A 357 -1.77 -7.82 -11.92
C THR A 357 -0.74 -7.10 -11.03
N ARG A 358 -0.24 -7.75 -9.97
CA ARG A 358 0.77 -7.15 -9.07
C ARG A 358 2.08 -6.88 -9.79
N GLU A 359 2.53 -7.78 -10.65
CA GLU A 359 3.74 -7.57 -11.47
C GLU A 359 3.57 -6.39 -12.43
N THR A 360 2.43 -6.32 -13.10
CA THR A 360 2.08 -5.22 -14.02
C THR A 360 2.05 -3.88 -13.27
N GLU A 361 1.38 -3.82 -12.11
CA GLU A 361 1.33 -2.59 -11.31
C GLU A 361 2.69 -2.26 -10.68
N GLN A 362 3.55 -3.23 -10.37
CA GLN A 362 4.92 -2.96 -9.89
C GLN A 362 5.75 -2.26 -10.97
N VAL A 363 5.77 -2.81 -12.19
CA VAL A 363 6.49 -2.21 -13.32
C VAL A 363 5.98 -0.81 -13.62
N ARG A 364 4.66 -0.64 -13.63
CA ARG A 364 4.05 0.67 -13.84
C ARG A 364 4.42 1.64 -12.72
N LEU A 365 4.31 1.22 -11.46
CA LEU A 365 4.64 2.08 -10.35
C LEU A 365 6.09 2.57 -10.45
N ASP A 366 7.01 1.64 -10.66
CA ASP A 366 8.45 1.92 -10.74
C ASP A 366 8.79 2.93 -11.87
N ALA A 367 8.09 2.83 -13.00
CA ALA A 367 8.23 3.79 -14.09
C ALA A 367 7.63 5.15 -13.75
N GLN A 368 6.41 5.17 -13.19
CA GLN A 368 5.71 6.41 -12.85
C GLN A 368 6.41 7.18 -11.71
N GLU A 369 6.88 6.51 -10.66
CA GLU A 369 7.63 7.17 -9.57
C GLU A 369 8.93 7.80 -10.11
N ALA A 370 9.61 7.16 -11.07
CA ALA A 370 10.78 7.75 -11.72
C ALA A 370 10.43 8.98 -12.56
N LEU A 371 9.32 8.95 -13.30
CA LEU A 371 8.89 10.08 -14.13
C LEU A 371 8.39 11.26 -13.29
N ASP A 372 7.77 10.99 -12.16
CA ASP A 372 7.19 12.01 -11.27
C ASP A 372 8.27 12.70 -10.39
N ASP A 373 9.44 12.08 -10.18
CA ASP A 373 10.41 12.51 -9.17
C ASP A 373 11.87 12.48 -9.66
N ALA A 374 12.51 13.66 -9.61
CA ALA A 374 13.89 13.83 -10.04
C ALA A 374 14.90 12.99 -9.23
N LEU A 375 14.68 12.74 -7.93
CA LEU A 375 15.59 11.90 -7.14
C LEU A 375 15.46 10.42 -7.50
N VAL A 376 14.24 9.96 -7.77
CA VAL A 376 13.99 8.59 -8.25
C VAL A 376 14.60 8.41 -9.64
N MET A 377 14.40 9.39 -10.55
CA MET A 377 15.03 9.39 -11.87
C MET A 377 16.56 9.43 -11.79
N ALA A 378 17.14 10.20 -10.87
CA ALA A 378 18.59 10.23 -10.67
C ALA A 378 19.13 8.83 -10.33
N GLY A 379 18.42 8.09 -9.47
CA GLY A 379 18.75 6.68 -9.18
C GLY A 379 18.76 5.80 -10.44
N ARG A 380 17.77 5.96 -11.32
CA ARG A 380 17.70 5.24 -12.61
C ARG A 380 18.84 5.64 -13.55
N ARG A 381 19.21 6.93 -13.58
CA ARG A 381 20.33 7.44 -14.38
C ARG A 381 21.68 6.87 -13.92
N PHE A 382 21.92 6.84 -12.61
CA PHE A 382 23.13 6.23 -12.04
C PHE A 382 23.21 4.72 -12.29
N ALA A 383 22.08 4.02 -12.36
CA ALA A 383 22.03 2.62 -12.73
C ALA A 383 22.25 2.39 -14.24
N GLY A 384 22.23 3.44 -15.06
CA GLY A 384 22.28 3.35 -16.52
C GLY A 384 20.96 2.92 -17.16
N GLU A 385 19.85 2.93 -16.41
CA GLU A 385 18.49 2.61 -16.86
C GLU A 385 17.77 3.83 -17.47
N ALA A 386 18.37 5.00 -17.34
CA ALA A 386 17.94 6.27 -17.93
C ALA A 386 19.16 7.16 -18.20
N PHE A 387 18.99 8.22 -18.98
CA PHE A 387 20.00 9.25 -19.18
C PHE A 387 19.35 10.59 -19.53
N ALA A 388 19.97 11.69 -19.13
CA ALA A 388 19.57 13.03 -19.52
C ALA A 388 20.70 13.68 -20.33
N GLY A 389 20.34 14.39 -21.40
CA GLY A 389 21.33 15.01 -22.26
C GLY A 389 20.78 16.17 -23.07
N GLU A 390 21.69 16.95 -23.64
CA GLU A 390 21.37 18.04 -24.54
C GLU A 390 21.34 17.55 -25.99
N VAL A 391 20.32 17.93 -26.73
CA VAL A 391 20.20 17.66 -28.15
C VAL A 391 21.13 18.59 -28.92
N THR A 392 22.18 18.03 -29.52
CA THR A 392 23.18 18.82 -30.27
C THR A 392 22.85 18.97 -31.75
N GLU A 393 22.08 18.04 -32.30
CA GLU A 393 21.73 17.97 -33.72
C GLU A 393 20.45 17.18 -33.92
N VAL A 394 19.66 17.59 -34.93
CA VAL A 394 18.45 16.89 -35.36
C VAL A 394 18.46 16.85 -36.89
N VAL A 395 18.48 15.64 -37.43
CA VAL A 395 18.46 15.39 -38.88
C VAL A 395 17.15 14.71 -39.25
N MET A 396 16.37 15.32 -40.12
CA MET A 396 15.11 14.73 -40.57
C MET A 396 15.35 13.59 -41.55
N GLU A 397 14.85 12.39 -41.22
CA GLU A 397 14.77 11.26 -42.14
C GLU A 397 13.32 10.78 -42.30
N TRP A 398 13.07 9.93 -43.29
CA TRP A 398 11.76 9.32 -43.53
C TRP A 398 11.91 7.83 -43.85
N THR A 399 10.90 7.04 -43.48
CA THR A 399 10.83 5.63 -43.89
C THR A 399 10.72 5.51 -45.40
N GLU A 400 11.42 4.53 -45.98
CA GLU A 400 11.27 4.15 -47.39
C GLU A 400 9.95 3.39 -47.61
N SER A 401 8.87 4.13 -47.89
CA SER A 401 7.56 3.54 -48.19
C SER A 401 6.74 4.43 -49.13
N LYS A 402 5.64 3.90 -49.68
CA LYS A 402 4.71 4.67 -50.53
C LYS A 402 4.10 5.88 -49.82
N ARG A 403 4.08 5.88 -48.49
CA ARG A 403 3.65 7.00 -47.64
C ARG A 403 4.72 7.22 -46.57
N PRO A 404 5.79 7.97 -46.89
CA PRO A 404 6.93 8.14 -46.00
C PRO A 404 6.50 8.75 -44.66
N SER A 405 6.85 8.08 -43.57
CA SER A 405 6.63 8.58 -42.21
C SER A 405 7.95 9.13 -41.64
N PRO A 406 7.92 10.23 -40.87
CA PRO A 406 9.14 10.84 -40.33
C PRO A 406 9.87 9.89 -39.36
N ARG A 407 11.20 9.88 -39.43
CA ARG A 407 12.15 9.12 -38.59
C ARG A 407 13.39 9.96 -38.26
N PRO A 408 13.24 11.17 -37.68
CA PRO A 408 14.37 12.04 -37.40
C PRO A 408 15.40 11.35 -36.50
N LEU A 409 16.66 11.60 -36.82
CA LEU A 409 17.81 11.27 -35.99
C LEU A 409 18.09 12.46 -35.06
N VAL A 410 18.23 12.17 -33.78
CA VAL A 410 18.50 13.12 -32.71
C VAL A 410 19.83 12.73 -32.07
N THR A 411 20.82 13.63 -32.15
CA THR A 411 22.13 13.44 -31.54
C THR A 411 22.17 14.08 -30.16
N VAL A 412 22.42 13.30 -29.12
CA VAL A 412 22.33 13.70 -27.72
C VAL A 412 23.72 13.63 -27.05
N ALA A 413 24.14 14.72 -26.44
CA ALA A 413 25.31 14.76 -25.56
C ALA A 413 24.89 14.55 -24.09
N THR A 414 25.49 13.59 -23.42
CA THR A 414 25.19 13.23 -22.03
C THR A 414 26.45 12.89 -21.24
N GLU A 415 26.41 13.14 -19.93
CA GLU A 415 27.44 12.69 -18.97
C GLU A 415 27.09 11.34 -18.33
N ASP A 416 25.86 10.87 -18.54
CA ASP A 416 25.39 9.59 -17.99
C ASP A 416 25.98 8.42 -18.79
N ARG A 417 25.95 7.23 -18.20
CA ARG A 417 26.43 5.98 -18.81
C ARG A 417 25.26 5.00 -18.97
N PRO A 418 24.39 5.19 -19.98
CA PRO A 418 23.27 4.29 -20.21
C PRO A 418 23.76 2.89 -20.60
N GLN A 419 23.00 1.87 -20.22
CA GLN A 419 23.27 0.46 -20.56
C GLN A 419 22.83 0.15 -22.00
N LEU A 420 23.47 0.82 -22.97
CA LEU A 420 23.26 0.62 -24.40
C LEU A 420 24.51 -0.04 -24.99
N GLU A 421 24.31 -1.09 -25.79
CA GLU A 421 25.37 -1.81 -26.48
C GLU A 421 25.49 -1.35 -27.92
N ASP A 422 26.71 -1.02 -28.36
CA ASP A 422 26.94 -0.61 -29.74
C ASP A 422 26.68 -1.77 -30.72
N GLY A 423 25.97 -1.48 -31.81
CA GLY A 423 25.51 -2.49 -32.76
C GLY A 423 24.26 -3.30 -32.34
N ALA A 424 23.72 -3.09 -31.13
CA ALA A 424 22.44 -3.64 -30.71
C ALA A 424 21.34 -2.57 -30.76
N ALA A 425 20.23 -2.87 -31.44
CA ALA A 425 19.07 -1.97 -31.46
C ALA A 425 18.39 -1.94 -30.08
N GLY A 426 18.66 -0.89 -29.30
CA GLY A 426 18.02 -0.64 -28.01
C GLY A 426 16.84 0.32 -28.15
N LYS A 427 15.70 0.02 -27.51
CA LYS A 427 14.58 0.97 -27.43
C LYS A 427 14.78 1.91 -26.24
N VAL A 428 14.55 3.20 -26.47
CA VAL A 428 14.54 4.23 -25.44
C VAL A 428 13.25 5.05 -25.55
N PHE A 429 12.85 5.69 -24.45
CA PHE A 429 11.59 6.41 -24.36
C PHE A 429 11.81 7.78 -23.73
N ARG A 430 11.09 8.80 -24.20
CA ARG A 430 10.97 10.10 -23.51
C ARG A 430 9.52 10.42 -23.20
N SER A 431 9.29 11.25 -22.19
CA SER A 431 7.96 11.76 -21.89
C SER A 431 7.67 12.95 -22.81
N LEU A 432 6.63 12.83 -23.64
CA LEU A 432 6.11 13.90 -24.50
C LEU A 432 4.66 14.18 -24.06
N ASP A 433 4.44 15.31 -23.41
CA ASP A 433 3.14 15.70 -22.83
C ASP A 433 2.49 14.58 -22.00
N GLY A 434 3.32 13.96 -21.14
CA GLY A 434 2.91 12.87 -20.26
C GLY A 434 2.78 11.49 -20.95
N ARG A 435 3.05 11.39 -22.26
CA ARG A 435 2.94 10.15 -23.03
C ARG A 435 4.32 9.65 -23.47
N PRO A 436 4.58 8.32 -23.46
CA PRO A 436 5.86 7.78 -23.91
C PRO A 436 6.04 7.91 -25.42
N GLN A 437 7.05 8.65 -25.88
CA GLN A 437 7.51 8.62 -27.26
C GLN A 437 8.72 7.68 -27.36
N ALA A 438 8.66 6.73 -28.28
CA ALA A 438 9.70 5.74 -28.49
C ALA A 438 10.76 6.24 -29.49
N ALA A 439 12.01 5.90 -29.20
CA ALA A 439 13.13 6.03 -30.10
C ALA A 439 13.97 4.74 -30.10
N GLU A 440 14.75 4.56 -31.15
CA GLU A 440 15.71 3.47 -31.32
C GLU A 440 17.12 4.04 -31.22
N PHE A 441 17.95 3.43 -30.38
CA PHE A 441 19.39 3.70 -30.35
C PHE A 441 20.02 3.17 -31.64
N VAL A 442 20.75 4.03 -32.34
CA VAL A 442 21.37 3.71 -33.63
C VAL A 442 22.85 3.40 -33.47
N ARG A 443 23.60 4.28 -32.78
CA ARG A 443 25.04 4.19 -32.57
C ARG A 443 25.53 5.23 -31.57
N PHE A 444 26.75 5.05 -31.10
CA PHE A 444 27.57 6.14 -30.55
C PHE A 444 28.33 6.86 -31.68
N GLU A 445 28.43 8.18 -31.60
CA GLU A 445 29.39 8.96 -32.40
C GLU A 445 30.82 8.79 -31.83
N GLU A 446 31.84 9.14 -32.61
CA GLU A 446 33.25 8.99 -32.20
C GLU A 446 33.60 9.76 -30.91
N ASP A 447 32.86 10.84 -30.62
CA ASP A 447 33.01 11.65 -29.41
C ASP A 447 32.10 11.22 -28.25
N GLY A 448 31.42 10.08 -28.38
CA GLY A 448 30.59 9.46 -27.34
C GLY A 448 29.15 9.96 -27.29
N ARG A 449 28.72 10.85 -28.20
CA ARG A 449 27.31 11.27 -28.31
C ARG A 449 26.43 10.13 -28.80
N LEU A 450 25.16 10.11 -28.37
CA LEU A 450 24.19 9.09 -28.76
C LEU A 450 23.36 9.55 -29.94
N VAL A 451 23.19 8.70 -30.95
CA VAL A 451 22.25 8.93 -32.04
C VAL A 451 20.99 8.10 -31.84
N LEU A 452 19.86 8.78 -31.72
CA LEU A 452 18.55 8.18 -31.49
C LEU A 452 17.62 8.45 -32.67
N ARG A 453 16.92 7.44 -33.16
CA ARG A 453 15.89 7.58 -34.20
C ARG A 453 14.51 7.61 -33.58
N LEU A 454 13.75 8.70 -33.72
CA LEU A 454 12.37 8.73 -33.25
C LEU A 454 11.48 7.79 -34.08
N LEU A 455 10.59 7.06 -33.41
CA LEU A 455 9.75 6.03 -34.05
C LEU A 455 8.28 6.42 -34.16
N ASP A 456 7.74 7.16 -33.19
CA ASP A 456 6.31 7.42 -33.08
C ASP A 456 5.97 8.83 -32.55
N LYS A 457 4.66 9.10 -32.38
CA LYS A 457 4.09 10.34 -31.82
C LYS A 457 4.54 11.65 -32.49
N MET A 458 4.73 11.63 -33.81
CA MET A 458 5.03 12.81 -34.63
C MET A 458 3.84 13.23 -35.51
N GLY A 459 2.63 12.91 -35.12
CA GLY A 459 1.43 13.09 -35.94
C GLY A 459 1.26 12.05 -37.05
N ARG A 460 0.25 12.25 -37.89
CA ARG A 460 -0.10 11.36 -39.01
C ARG A 460 0.43 11.83 -40.38
N GLY A 461 0.98 13.04 -40.42
CA GLY A 461 1.47 13.69 -41.62
C GLY A 461 2.92 13.32 -41.98
N ARG A 462 3.38 13.83 -43.13
CA ARG A 462 4.79 13.75 -43.53
C ARG A 462 5.67 14.70 -42.73
N GLU A 463 5.11 15.84 -42.36
CA GLU A 463 5.72 16.83 -41.47
C GLU A 463 5.32 16.51 -40.02
N PRO A 464 6.29 16.44 -39.09
CA PRO A 464 6.00 16.25 -37.68
C PRO A 464 5.12 17.36 -37.11
N GLU A 465 4.23 17.01 -36.18
CA GLU A 465 3.48 18.01 -35.40
C GLU A 465 4.45 18.88 -34.57
N PRO A 466 4.20 20.20 -34.44
CA PRO A 466 5.05 21.08 -33.63
C PRO A 466 5.26 20.54 -32.19
N GLY A 467 6.50 20.58 -31.70
CA GLY A 467 6.88 20.05 -30.38
C GLY A 467 7.09 18.52 -30.30
N SER A 468 6.72 17.77 -31.34
CA SER A 468 6.86 16.30 -31.34
C SER A 468 8.29 15.79 -31.57
N VAL A 469 9.17 16.64 -32.08
CA VAL A 469 10.60 16.39 -32.29
C VAL A 469 11.35 17.41 -31.43
N PRO A 470 12.34 17.00 -30.62
CA PRO A 470 13.13 17.96 -29.86
C PRO A 470 13.94 18.87 -30.79
N GLU A 471 14.28 20.05 -30.31
CA GLU A 471 15.11 21.02 -31.02
C GLU A 471 16.55 21.01 -30.52
N LYS A 472 17.47 21.57 -31.31
CA LYS A 472 18.86 21.74 -30.88
C LYS A 472 18.92 22.66 -29.66
N GLY A 473 19.58 22.20 -28.61
CA GLY A 473 19.68 22.86 -27.30
C GLY A 473 18.68 22.33 -26.27
N ASP A 474 17.70 21.51 -26.66
CA ASP A 474 16.75 20.93 -25.72
C ASP A 474 17.46 19.94 -24.78
N ARG A 475 17.10 20.02 -23.49
CA ARG A 475 17.50 19.00 -22.51
C ARG A 475 16.39 17.98 -22.35
N VAL A 476 16.69 16.74 -22.74
CA VAL A 476 15.72 15.64 -22.76
C VAL A 476 16.20 14.52 -21.86
N CYS A 477 15.28 14.00 -21.04
CA CYS A 477 15.50 12.77 -20.28
C CYS A 477 14.91 11.57 -21.04
N TRP A 478 15.73 10.56 -21.22
CA TRP A 478 15.42 9.30 -21.88
C TRP A 478 15.47 8.15 -20.87
N THR A 479 14.60 7.17 -21.04
CA THR A 479 14.52 5.95 -20.22
C THR A 479 14.71 4.72 -21.10
N LEU A 480 15.37 3.69 -20.58
CA LEU A 480 15.49 2.38 -21.24
C LEU A 480 14.31 1.46 -20.89
N PHE A 481 13.43 1.91 -19.98
CA PHE A 481 12.19 1.24 -19.62
C PHE A 481 10.96 1.96 -20.20
N GLU A 482 9.92 1.18 -20.47
CA GLU A 482 8.61 1.70 -20.90
C GLU A 482 7.89 2.42 -19.77
N HIS A 483 7.12 3.47 -20.11
CA HIS A 483 6.39 4.28 -19.12
C HIS A 483 5.07 3.64 -18.67
N ASP A 484 4.66 2.56 -19.35
CA ASP A 484 3.51 1.75 -18.97
C ASP A 484 3.86 0.27 -19.11
N ALA A 485 3.21 -0.55 -18.29
CA ALA A 485 3.43 -1.99 -18.31
C ALA A 485 2.63 -2.62 -19.44
N ARG A 486 3.26 -3.52 -20.21
CA ARG A 486 2.54 -4.35 -21.18
C ARG A 486 1.74 -5.41 -20.44
N GLY A 487 0.49 -5.61 -20.87
CA GLY A 487 -0.34 -6.69 -20.36
C GLY A 487 0.26 -8.06 -20.67
N GLY A 488 0.17 -8.97 -19.70
CA GLY A 488 0.52 -10.38 -19.89
C GLY A 488 -0.44 -11.12 -20.84
N PRO A 489 -0.07 -12.34 -21.27
CA PRO A 489 -0.94 -13.18 -22.08
C PRO A 489 -2.25 -13.50 -21.36
N LYS A 490 -3.33 -13.74 -22.13
CA LYS A 490 -4.62 -14.16 -21.56
C LYS A 490 -4.45 -15.51 -20.85
N LEU A 491 -4.90 -15.59 -19.61
CA LEU A 491 -4.97 -16.85 -18.86
C LEU A 491 -6.10 -17.75 -19.41
N PRO A 492 -5.97 -19.09 -19.30
CA PRO A 492 -7.05 -20.01 -19.67
C PRO A 492 -8.27 -19.84 -18.77
N ASP A 493 -9.44 -20.27 -19.25
CA ASP A 493 -10.65 -20.32 -18.43
C ASP A 493 -10.49 -21.39 -17.33
N PRO A 494 -11.17 -21.26 -16.16
CA PRO A 494 -11.01 -22.19 -15.03
C PRO A 494 -11.20 -23.67 -15.41
N GLU A 495 -12.11 -23.98 -16.33
CA GLU A 495 -12.39 -25.33 -16.82
C GLU A 495 -11.23 -25.92 -17.65
N GLN A 496 -10.37 -25.06 -18.18
CA GLN A 496 -9.19 -25.42 -18.97
C GLN A 496 -7.90 -25.45 -18.14
N THR A 497 -8.00 -25.23 -16.82
CA THR A 497 -6.86 -25.30 -15.92
C THR A 497 -6.29 -26.73 -15.89
N PRO A 498 -4.98 -26.94 -16.07
CA PRO A 498 -4.38 -28.26 -15.96
C PRO A 498 -4.71 -28.93 -14.62
N TRP A 499 -4.93 -30.25 -14.62
CA TRP A 499 -5.29 -31.03 -13.41
C TRP A 499 -4.27 -30.88 -12.26
N THR A 500 -3.01 -30.55 -12.59
CA THR A 500 -1.94 -30.26 -11.64
C THR A 500 -2.14 -28.97 -10.85
N HIS A 501 -3.01 -28.07 -11.32
CA HIS A 501 -3.26 -26.75 -10.72
C HIS A 501 -4.73 -26.56 -10.30
N GLY A 502 -5.69 -27.23 -10.97
CA GLY A 502 -7.12 -27.16 -10.64
C GLY A 502 -7.64 -28.30 -9.74
N GLY A 503 -6.82 -29.32 -9.45
CA GLY A 503 -7.28 -30.55 -8.83
C GLY A 503 -8.04 -31.46 -9.82
N PRO A 504 -8.47 -32.67 -9.40
CA PRO A 504 -9.27 -33.55 -10.25
C PRO A 504 -10.62 -32.89 -10.58
N PRO A 505 -11.15 -33.06 -11.81
CA PRO A 505 -12.43 -32.49 -12.23
C PRO A 505 -13.55 -32.69 -11.20
N GLY A 506 -14.35 -31.65 -10.96
CA GLY A 506 -15.43 -31.67 -9.95
C GLY A 506 -16.52 -32.73 -10.17
N HIS A 507 -16.60 -33.36 -11.34
CA HIS A 507 -17.49 -34.51 -11.56
C HIS A 507 -16.94 -35.84 -11.00
N LEU A 508 -15.66 -35.86 -10.61
CA LEU A 508 -14.97 -37.02 -10.00
C LEU A 508 -14.86 -36.90 -8.48
N THR A 509 -15.19 -35.74 -7.92
CA THR A 509 -15.21 -35.49 -6.47
C THR A 509 -16.66 -35.21 -6.07
N GLY A 510 -17.15 -35.83 -5.01
CA GLY A 510 -18.53 -35.63 -4.53
C GLY A 510 -18.82 -34.16 -4.18
N PRO A 511 -20.07 -33.81 -3.82
CA PRO A 511 -20.40 -32.43 -3.42
C PRO A 511 -19.39 -31.94 -2.38
N ALA A 512 -18.83 -30.75 -2.62
CA ALA A 512 -17.82 -30.16 -1.76
C ALA A 512 -18.38 -30.05 -0.34
N LEU A 513 -17.86 -30.89 0.56
CA LEU A 513 -18.16 -30.77 1.98
C LEU A 513 -17.66 -29.40 2.44
N PRO A 514 -18.38 -28.70 3.34
CA PRO A 514 -17.85 -27.49 3.95
C PRO A 514 -16.49 -27.81 4.56
N ASP A 515 -15.48 -27.00 4.22
CA ASP A 515 -14.12 -27.20 4.69
C ASP A 515 -14.10 -27.23 6.24
N PRO A 516 -13.44 -28.23 6.84
CA PRO A 516 -13.30 -28.28 8.28
C PRO A 516 -12.57 -27.03 8.77
N VAL A 517 -13.02 -26.48 9.90
CA VAL A 517 -12.38 -25.34 10.56
C VAL A 517 -10.93 -25.70 10.86
N THR A 518 -9.97 -24.89 10.39
CA THR A 518 -8.55 -25.11 10.67
C THR A 518 -8.12 -24.34 11.92
N ALA A 519 -6.99 -24.73 12.53
CA ALA A 519 -6.43 -24.01 13.68
C ALA A 519 -6.10 -22.54 13.38
N GLU A 520 -5.95 -22.18 12.09
CA GLU A 520 -5.71 -20.81 11.63
C GLU A 520 -7.00 -19.97 11.52
N ASP A 521 -8.18 -20.58 11.62
CA ASP A 521 -9.50 -19.94 11.51
C ASP A 521 -10.15 -19.60 12.87
N VAL A 522 -9.51 -19.99 13.97
CA VAL A 522 -10.02 -19.83 15.33
C VAL A 522 -9.19 -18.76 16.04
N LEU A 523 -9.88 -17.73 16.55
CA LEU A 523 -9.33 -16.77 17.51
C LEU A 523 -9.18 -17.42 18.87
#